data_AF-A0A352T2E7-F1
#
_entry.id   AF-A0A352T2E7-F1
#
_cell.length_a   1.000
_cell.length_b   1.000
_cell.length_c   1.000
_cell.angle_alpha   90.00
_cell.angle_beta   90.00
_cell.angle_gamma   90.00
#
_symmetry.space_group_name_H-M   'P 1'
#
loop_
_entity.id
_entity.type
_entity.pdbx_description
1 polymer ?
#
loop_
_entity_poly.entity_id
_entity_poly.type
_entity_poly.pdbx_seq_one_letter_code
_entity_poly.pdbx_strand_id
1 'polypeptide(L)' 'MIIWINGAFGSGKTQTANELHRRIKNSYVYDPENIGFFIRDNIPS' A
#
# COMPACT_ATOMS: atom_id res chain seq x y z
N MET A 1 1.28 -8.40 -13.45
CA MET A 1 0.47 -7.19 -13.62
C MET A 1 0.67 -6.31 -12.39
N ILE A 2 0.84 -5.01 -12.55
CA ILE A 2 0.92 -4.05 -11.44
C ILE A 2 -0.37 -3.23 -11.44
N ILE A 3 -1.03 -3.13 -10.29
CA ILE A 3 -2.21 -2.28 -10.08
C ILE A 3 -1.81 -1.18 -9.12
N TRP A 4 -1.88 0.08 -9.57
CA TRP A 4 -1.59 1.24 -8.74
C TRP A 4 -2.88 1.87 -8.21
N ILE A 5 -3.03 1.95 -6.90
CA ILE A 5 -4.23 2.47 -6.23
C ILE A 5 -3.90 3.82 -5.59
N ASN A 6 -4.45 4.91 -6.13
CA ASN A 6 -4.28 6.27 -5.61
C ASN A 6 -5.63 6.86 -5.15
N GLY A 7 -5.59 7.90 -4.32
CA GLY A 7 -6.76 8.59 -3.79
C GLY A 7 -6.43 9.46 -2.58
N ALA A 8 -7.29 10.43 -2.29
CA ALA A 8 -7.18 11.34 -1.16
C ALA A 8 -7.13 10.61 0.22
N PHE A 9 -6.82 11.33 1.29
CA PHE A 9 -6.90 10.77 2.64
C PHE A 9 -8.33 10.27 2.92
N GLY A 10 -8.47 9.07 3.50
CA GLY A 10 -9.78 8.46 3.78
C GLY A 10 -10.57 7.94 2.57
N SER A 11 -10.05 8.03 1.34
CA SER A 11 -10.77 7.61 0.11
C SER A 11 -10.94 6.08 -0.10
N GLY A 12 -10.51 5.25 0.86
CA GLY A 12 -10.72 3.80 0.79
C GLY A 12 -9.62 2.98 0.10
N LYS A 13 -8.45 3.56 -0.23
CA LYS A 13 -7.32 2.88 -0.91
C LYS A 13 -6.98 1.50 -0.32
N THR A 14 -6.78 1.43 0.99
CA THR A 14 -6.41 0.18 1.70
C THR A 14 -7.51 -0.87 1.59
N GLN A 15 -8.78 -0.47 1.72
CA GLN A 15 -9.92 -1.37 1.58
C GLN A 15 -10.01 -1.92 0.14
N THR A 16 -9.83 -1.06 -0.86
CA THR A 16 -9.82 -1.47 -2.28
C THR A 16 -8.66 -2.43 -2.57
N ALA A 17 -7.46 -2.18 -2.06
CA ALA A 17 -6.31 -3.06 -2.23
C ALA A 17 -6.56 -4.47 -1.66
N ASN A 18 -7.12 -4.54 -0.45
CA ASN A 18 -7.43 -5.80 0.22
C ASN A 18 -8.55 -6.58 -0.49
N GLU A 19 -9.58 -5.90 -0.96
CA GLU A 19 -10.65 -6.55 -1.74
C GLU A 19 -10.16 -7.08 -3.10
N LEU A 20 -9.24 -6.38 -3.75
CA LEU A 20 -8.59 -6.87 -4.97
C LEU A 20 -7.73 -8.10 -4.67
N HIS A 21 -6.93 -8.05 -3.60
CA HIS A 21 -6.08 -9.17 -3.19
C HIS A 21 -6.89 -10.44 -2.91
N ARG A 22 -8.04 -10.30 -2.24
CA ARG A 22 -8.97 -11.41 -1.96
C ARG A 22 -9.50 -12.09 -3.24
N ARG A 23 -9.64 -11.35 -4.34
CA ARG A 23 -10.26 -11.83 -5.59
C ARG A 23 -9.24 -12.30 -6.61
N ILE A 24 -8.03 -11.72 -6.61
CA ILE A 24 -6.96 -12.06 -7.55
C ILE A 24 -6.04 -13.10 -6.91
N LYS A 25 -6.13 -14.35 -7.38
CA LYS A 25 -5.22 -15.42 -6.95
C LYS A 25 -3.76 -15.05 -7.24
N ASN A 26 -2.86 -15.44 -6.35
CA ASN A 26 -1.41 -15.16 -6.45
C ASN A 26 -1.06 -13.68 -6.58
N SER A 27 -1.87 -12.79 -6.00
CA SER A 27 -1.56 -11.37 -5.90
C SER A 27 -0.82 -11.07 -4.59
N TYR A 28 -0.27 -9.86 -4.48
CA TYR A 28 0.40 -9.36 -3.28
C TYR A 28 0.05 -7.88 -3.10
N VAL A 29 -0.24 -7.48 -1.85
CA VAL A 29 -0.42 -6.07 -1.49
C VAL A 29 0.92 -5.53 -1.01
N TYR A 30 1.47 -4.59 -1.78
CA TYR A 30 2.66 -3.85 -1.39
C TYR A 30 2.26 -2.50 -0.78
N ASP A 31 2.57 -2.29 0.50
CA ASP A 31 2.34 -1.02 1.19
C ASP A 31 3.63 -0.18 1.22
N PRO A 32 3.69 0.94 0.48
CA PRO A 32 4.86 1.82 0.44
C PRO A 32 5.07 2.59 1.76
N GLU A 33 4.12 2.62 2.68
CA GLU A 33 4.32 3.29 3.97
C GLU A 33 5.44 2.63 4.79
N ASN A 34 5.62 1.31 4.65
CA ASN A 34 6.67 0.56 5.34
C ASN A 34 8.08 1.09 5.03
N ILE A 35 8.38 1.42 3.77
CA ILE A 35 9.69 2.00 3.42
C ILE A 35 9.80 3.45 3.93
N GLY A 36 8.69 4.19 3.96
CA GLY A 36 8.65 5.53 4.54
C GLY A 36 8.95 5.54 6.03
N PHE A 37 8.41 4.60 6.79
CA PHE A 37 8.73 4.42 8.22
C PHE A 37 10.18 4.02 8.42
N PHE A 38 10.67 3.03 7.67
CA PHE A 38 12.07 2.62 7.74
C PHE A 38 13.03 3.79 7.49
N ILE A 39 12.80 4.58 6.44
CA ILE A 39 13.64 5.75 6.14
C ILE A 39 13.56 6.75 7.29
N ARG A 40 12.35 7.05 7.78
CA ARG A 40 12.15 8.01 8.89
C ARG A 40 12.92 7.62 10.15
N ASP A 41 12.97 6.33 10.48
CA ASP A 41 13.66 5.84 11.68
C ASP A 41 15.20 5.87 11.54
N ASN A 42 15.70 5.97 10.31
CA ASN A 42 17.14 5.90 10.00
C ASN A 42 17.73 7.21 9.49
N ILE A 43 16.94 8.28 9.37
CA ILE A 43 17.45 9.63 9.07
C ILE A 43 17.77 10.38 10.38
N PRO A 44 18.84 11.19 10.41
CA PRO A 44 19.13 12.05 11.55
C PRO A 44 17.97 13.04 11.81
N SER A 45 17.73 13.32 13.09
CA SER A 45 16.80 14.35 13.56
C SER A 45 17.29 15.77 13.25
#